data_AF-A0A0N0SEL5-F1
#
_entry.id   AF-A0A0N0SEL5-F1
#
_cell.length_a   1.000
_cell.length_b   1.000
_cell.length_c   1.000
_cell.angle_alpha   90.00
_cell.angle_beta   90.00
_cell.angle_gamma   90.00
#
_symmetry.space_group_name_H-M   'P 1'
#
loop_
_entity.id
_entity.type
_entity.pdbx_description
1 polymer ?
#
loop_
_entity_poly.entity_id
_entity_poly.type
_entity_poly.pdbx_seq_one_letter_code
_entity_poly.pdbx_strand_id
1 'polypeptide(L)'
;MEITRDNLPNARVLCVGLAKGETFGVENLDAALADVPGTGFIVVVPTAITHAAYERAEELGVCVAGFGELVSALHHDPDVAQHIDSQEQYERRRLIRNEAVTSIKRKGYHAYEIQRRKLRSLTVVTTNDYEFTADRLYSILESHDGINPDLIIVTNPNCRGFSTDSRKAAARAGIPLVHFEDFLDGLGSKWA
;
A
#
# COMPACT_ATOMS: atom_id res chain seq x y z
N MET A 1 13.85 1.24 -20.45
CA MET A 1 15.31 1.06 -20.26
C MET A 1 15.56 -0.32 -19.67
N GLU A 2 16.53 -1.06 -20.20
CA GLU A 2 17.01 -2.29 -19.57
C GLU A 2 18.23 -1.95 -18.71
N ILE A 3 18.25 -2.44 -17.47
CA ILE A 3 19.30 -2.22 -16.50
C ILE A 3 19.98 -3.57 -16.24
N THR A 4 21.24 -3.67 -16.67
CA THR A 4 22.09 -4.83 -16.38
C THR A 4 22.56 -4.80 -14.93
N ARG A 5 22.53 -5.94 -14.24
CA ARG A 5 22.89 -6.08 -12.83
C ARG A 5 23.86 -7.25 -12.67
N ASP A 6 24.95 -7.04 -11.93
CA ASP A 6 26.07 -8.00 -11.89
C ASP A 6 25.71 -9.34 -11.24
N ASN A 7 24.85 -9.33 -10.21
CA ASN A 7 24.54 -10.51 -9.39
C ASN A 7 23.04 -10.86 -9.39
N LEU A 8 22.23 -10.15 -10.18
CA LEU A 8 20.78 -10.27 -10.20
C LEU A 8 20.26 -10.20 -11.64
N PRO A 9 19.07 -10.74 -11.94
CA PRO A 9 18.48 -10.64 -13.28
C PRO A 9 18.34 -9.18 -13.74
N ASN A 10 18.50 -8.96 -15.05
CA ASN A 10 18.29 -7.65 -15.68
C ASN A 10 16.88 -7.14 -15.37
N ALA A 11 16.77 -5.83 -15.16
CA ALA A 11 15.51 -5.16 -14.86
C ALA A 11 15.07 -4.31 -16.04
N ARG A 12 13.81 -4.44 -16.48
CA ARG A 12 13.23 -3.53 -17.47
C ARG A 12 12.36 -2.49 -16.79
N VAL A 13 12.79 -1.24 -16.89
CA VAL A 13 12.23 -0.10 -16.16
C VAL A 13 11.75 0.96 -17.14
N LEU A 14 10.56 1.50 -16.90
CA LEU A 14 10.03 2.67 -17.61
C LEU A 14 9.91 3.84 -16.65
N CYS A 15 10.27 5.04 -17.10
CA CYS A 15 10.09 6.27 -16.33
C CYS A 15 8.99 7.10 -16.99
N VAL A 16 8.01 7.52 -16.20
CA VAL A 16 6.88 8.34 -16.62
C VAL A 16 6.94 9.67 -15.87
N GLY A 17 7.12 10.74 -16.63
CA GLY A 17 7.04 12.10 -16.11
C GLY A 17 5.59 12.58 -16.14
N LEU A 18 5.11 13.12 -15.02
CA LEU A 18 3.81 13.75 -14.89
C LEU A 18 3.95 15.28 -14.92
N ALA A 19 2.99 15.95 -15.56
CA ALA A 19 2.86 17.38 -15.42
C ALA A 19 2.29 17.76 -14.05
N LYS A 20 2.34 19.05 -13.71
CA LYS A 20 1.85 19.55 -12.42
C LYS A 20 0.36 19.28 -12.26
N GLY A 21 -0.01 18.55 -11.21
CA GLY A 21 -1.40 18.24 -10.87
C GLY A 21 -1.95 17.00 -11.59
N GLU A 22 -1.15 16.33 -12.42
CA GLU A 22 -1.52 15.04 -12.99
C GLU A 22 -1.32 13.91 -11.99
N THR A 23 -2.06 12.83 -12.19
CA THR A 23 -1.91 11.58 -11.45
C THR A 23 -1.73 10.43 -12.43
N PHE A 24 -1.00 9.41 -12.01
CA PHE A 24 -0.80 8.18 -12.76
C PHE A 24 -1.92 7.19 -12.45
N GLY A 25 -2.86 7.06 -13.39
CA GLY A 25 -4.04 6.21 -13.35
C GLY A 25 -3.86 4.85 -14.01
N VAL A 26 -4.92 4.05 -14.00
CA VAL A 26 -4.99 2.74 -14.69
C VAL A 26 -4.74 2.89 -16.20
N GLU A 27 -5.33 3.91 -16.83
CA GLU A 27 -5.13 4.15 -18.26
C GLU A 27 -3.67 4.47 -18.61
N ASN A 28 -2.97 5.21 -17.75
CA ASN A 28 -1.55 5.49 -17.93
C ASN A 28 -0.70 4.23 -17.78
N LEU A 29 -1.05 3.36 -16.82
CA LEU A 29 -0.40 2.06 -16.62
C LEU A 29 -0.58 1.14 -17.83
N ASP A 30 -1.81 0.96 -18.30
CA ASP A 30 -2.09 0.09 -19.44
C ASP A 30 -1.41 0.62 -20.71
N ALA A 31 -1.43 1.94 -20.94
CA ALA A 31 -0.73 2.58 -22.07
C ALA A 31 0.80 2.39 -21.98
N ALA A 32 1.37 2.57 -20.79
CA ALA A 32 2.80 2.39 -20.55
C ALA A 32 3.28 0.95 -20.84
N LEU A 33 2.49 -0.04 -20.44
CA LEU A 33 2.79 -1.45 -20.68
C LEU A 33 2.58 -1.87 -22.14
N ALA A 34 1.63 -1.24 -22.83
CA ALA A 34 1.45 -1.44 -24.27
C ALA A 34 2.60 -0.84 -25.09
N ASP A 35 3.09 0.35 -24.72
CA ASP A 35 4.20 1.03 -25.39
C ASP A 35 5.54 0.32 -25.18
N VAL A 36 5.77 -0.19 -23.96
CA VAL A 36 7.00 -0.91 -23.61
C VAL A 36 6.69 -2.28 -23.00
N PRO A 37 6.39 -3.30 -23.83
CA PRO A 37 6.10 -4.65 -23.35
C PRO A 37 7.25 -5.26 -22.55
N GLY A 38 6.92 -6.02 -21.50
CA GLY A 38 7.89 -6.65 -20.61
C GLY A 38 8.51 -5.71 -19.57
N THR A 39 7.98 -4.50 -19.42
CA THR A 39 8.34 -3.61 -18.30
C THR A 39 7.92 -4.25 -16.99
N GLY A 40 8.88 -4.48 -16.10
CA GLY A 40 8.63 -5.00 -14.76
C GLY A 40 8.46 -3.90 -13.71
N PHE A 41 9.00 -2.70 -13.96
CA PHE A 41 8.94 -1.59 -13.00
C PHE A 41 8.64 -0.27 -13.71
N ILE A 42 7.68 0.50 -13.20
CA ILE A 42 7.36 1.85 -13.67
C ILE A 42 7.67 2.85 -12.57
N VAL A 43 8.52 3.82 -12.90
CA VAL A 43 8.87 4.95 -12.05
C VAL A 43 8.00 6.13 -12.44
N VAL A 44 7.29 6.72 -11.48
CA VAL A 44 6.43 7.88 -11.71
C VAL A 44 7.04 9.12 -11.04
N VAL A 45 7.19 10.22 -11.78
CA VAL A 45 7.84 11.45 -11.29
C VAL A 45 7.03 12.70 -11.66
N PRO A 46 6.59 13.53 -10.68
CA PRO A 46 6.59 13.25 -9.23
C PRO A 46 5.70 12.05 -8.87
N THR A 47 5.93 11.44 -7.71
CA THR A 47 5.14 10.29 -7.25
C THR A 47 3.71 10.72 -6.91
N ALA A 48 2.80 10.55 -7.87
CA ALA A 48 1.37 10.81 -7.73
C ALA A 48 0.58 9.68 -8.40
N ILE A 49 0.52 8.52 -7.75
CA ILE A 49 -0.07 7.29 -8.29
C ILE A 49 -1.43 7.05 -7.65
N THR A 50 -2.45 6.79 -8.46
CA THR A 50 -3.79 6.48 -7.95
C THR A 50 -3.84 5.09 -7.31
N HIS A 51 -4.76 4.88 -6.35
CA HIS A 51 -4.94 3.57 -5.73
C HIS A 51 -5.35 2.48 -6.72
N ALA A 52 -6.22 2.81 -7.67
CA ALA A 52 -6.62 1.89 -8.72
C ALA A 52 -5.42 1.45 -9.60
N ALA A 53 -4.46 2.35 -9.85
CA ALA A 53 -3.23 1.98 -10.55
C ALA A 53 -2.36 1.01 -9.74
N TYR A 54 -2.27 1.18 -8.41
CA TYR A 54 -1.56 0.22 -7.55
C TYR A 54 -2.20 -1.17 -7.55
N GLU A 55 -3.53 -1.25 -7.43
CA GLU A 55 -4.27 -2.52 -7.49
C GLU A 55 -4.09 -3.19 -8.86
N ARG A 56 -4.26 -2.43 -9.95
CA ARG A 56 -4.06 -2.93 -11.32
C ARG A 56 -2.63 -3.40 -11.57
N ALA A 57 -1.63 -2.70 -11.04
CA ALA A 57 -0.23 -3.06 -11.17
C ALA A 57 0.07 -4.41 -10.48
N GLU A 58 -0.48 -4.64 -9.28
CA GLU A 58 -0.35 -5.94 -8.60
C GLU A 58 -0.99 -7.07 -9.43
N GLU A 59 -2.17 -6.84 -10.01
CA GLU A 59 -2.86 -7.82 -10.88
C GLU A 59 -2.07 -8.15 -12.16
N LEU A 60 -1.34 -7.18 -12.70
CA LEU A 60 -0.51 -7.36 -13.90
C LEU A 60 0.91 -7.88 -13.57
N GLY A 61 1.26 -8.01 -12.29
CA GLY A 61 2.59 -8.43 -11.86
C GLY A 61 3.67 -7.40 -12.22
N VAL A 62 3.36 -6.11 -12.09
CA VAL A 62 4.27 -4.99 -12.36
C VAL A 62 4.36 -4.12 -11.11
N CYS A 63 5.54 -3.58 -10.81
CA CYS A 63 5.71 -2.61 -9.74
C CYS A 63 5.55 -1.17 -10.27
N VAL A 64 4.80 -0.32 -9.57
CA VAL A 64 4.69 1.12 -9.86
C VAL A 64 5.05 1.89 -8.60
N ALA A 65 6.08 2.73 -8.65
CA ALA A 65 6.56 3.47 -7.49
C ALA A 65 7.41 4.69 -7.87
N GLY A 66 8.04 5.33 -6.87
CA GLY A 66 8.98 6.42 -7.07
C GLY A 66 10.41 5.93 -7.31
N PHE A 67 11.33 6.88 -7.42
CA PHE A 67 12.76 6.60 -7.63
C PHE A 67 13.42 5.89 -6.44
N GLY A 68 13.00 6.18 -5.21
CA GLY A 68 13.56 5.56 -4.00
C GLY A 68 13.32 4.05 -3.97
N GLU A 69 12.10 3.64 -4.31
CA GLU A 69 11.70 2.25 -4.40
C GLU A 69 12.41 1.53 -5.54
N LEU A 70 12.59 2.18 -6.70
CA LEU A 70 13.39 1.60 -7.78
C LEU A 70 14.82 1.30 -7.31
N VAL A 71 15.47 2.27 -6.67
CA VAL A 71 16.84 2.08 -6.17
C VAL A 71 16.87 0.91 -5.20
N SER A 72 15.90 0.82 -4.29
CA SER A 72 15.79 -0.33 -3.38
C SER A 72 15.64 -1.66 -4.12
N ALA A 73 14.71 -1.75 -5.07
CA ALA A 73 14.42 -2.94 -5.86
C ALA A 73 15.66 -3.43 -6.64
N LEU A 74 16.37 -2.51 -7.28
CA LEU A 74 17.57 -2.82 -8.07
C LEU A 74 18.72 -3.40 -7.23
N HIS A 75 18.78 -3.09 -5.93
CA HIS A 75 19.82 -3.61 -5.05
C HIS A 75 19.43 -4.94 -4.37
N HIS A 76 18.16 -5.12 -4.03
CA HIS A 76 17.75 -6.19 -3.12
C HIS A 76 16.91 -7.29 -3.78
N ASP A 77 16.21 -6.99 -4.88
CA ASP A 77 15.17 -7.89 -5.37
C ASP A 77 15.61 -8.64 -6.63
N PRO A 78 15.53 -9.98 -6.65
CA PRO A 78 15.75 -10.76 -7.87
C PRO A 78 14.77 -10.38 -8.99
N ASP A 79 13.51 -10.11 -8.64
CA ASP A 79 12.49 -9.62 -9.54
C ASP A 79 11.97 -8.27 -9.06
N VAL A 80 12.33 -7.21 -9.78
CA VAL A 80 11.91 -5.84 -9.46
C VAL A 80 10.39 -5.66 -9.59
N ALA A 81 9.71 -6.49 -10.39
CA ALA A 81 8.28 -6.39 -10.58
C ALA A 81 7.48 -6.82 -9.34
N GLN A 82 8.12 -7.59 -8.47
CA GLN A 82 7.59 -8.01 -7.18
C GLN A 82 8.08 -7.11 -6.04
N HIS A 83 8.70 -5.97 -6.34
CA HIS A 83 9.16 -5.06 -5.30
C HIS A 83 7.99 -4.55 -4.46
N ILE A 84 8.20 -4.64 -3.16
CA ILE A 84 7.32 -4.13 -2.12
C ILE A 84 8.24 -3.37 -1.16
N ASP A 85 7.84 -2.17 -0.72
CA ASP A 85 8.66 -1.41 0.21
C ASP A 85 8.81 -2.14 1.56
N SER A 86 9.86 -1.80 2.32
CA SER A 86 10.21 -2.55 3.54
C SER A 86 9.11 -2.52 4.62
N GLN A 87 8.31 -1.45 4.67
CA GLN A 87 7.21 -1.32 5.62
C GLN A 87 6.04 -2.21 5.20
N GLU A 88 5.62 -2.15 3.93
CA GLU A 88 4.59 -3.05 3.40
C GLU A 88 5.03 -4.52 3.50
N GLN A 89 6.31 -4.83 3.26
CA GLN A 89 6.85 -6.18 3.46
C GLN A 89 6.75 -6.64 4.93
N TYR A 90 7.00 -5.76 5.89
CA TYR A 90 6.86 -6.08 7.32
C TYR A 90 5.40 -6.37 7.66
N GLU A 91 4.49 -5.50 7.23
CA GLU A 91 3.05 -5.62 7.44
C GLU A 91 2.50 -6.92 6.85
N ARG A 92 2.73 -7.17 5.55
CA ARG A 92 2.25 -8.36 4.84
C ARG A 92 2.79 -9.65 5.46
N ARG A 93 4.08 -9.69 5.84
CA ARG A 93 4.66 -10.87 6.49
C ARG A 93 3.97 -11.22 7.80
N ARG A 94 3.61 -10.22 8.61
CA ARG A 94 2.91 -10.47 9.88
C ARG A 94 1.46 -10.88 9.66
N LEU A 95 0.78 -10.26 8.70
CA LEU A 95 -0.59 -10.62 8.35
C LEU A 95 -0.69 -12.03 7.80
N ILE A 96 0.17 -12.43 6.85
CA ILE A 96 0.15 -13.78 6.24
C ILE A 96 0.47 -14.88 7.26
N ARG A 97 1.28 -14.58 8.28
CA ARG A 97 1.62 -15.54 9.35
C ARG A 97 0.49 -15.71 10.38
N ASN A 98 -0.50 -14.82 10.40
CA ASN A 98 -1.63 -14.94 11.31
C ASN A 98 -2.60 -16.03 10.82
N GLU A 99 -2.95 -16.98 11.68
CA GLU A 99 -3.79 -18.13 11.32
C GLU A 99 -5.22 -17.76 10.89
N ALA A 100 -5.69 -16.57 11.29
CA ALA A 100 -6.99 -16.05 10.90
C ALA A 100 -7.00 -15.47 9.49
N VAL A 101 -5.84 -15.21 8.87
CA VAL A 101 -5.73 -14.65 7.51
C VAL A 101 -5.60 -15.79 6.50
N THR A 102 -6.33 -15.69 5.39
CA THR A 102 -6.26 -16.66 4.28
C THR A 102 -5.57 -16.07 3.05
N SER A 103 -5.74 -14.78 2.80
CA SER A 103 -5.11 -14.07 1.70
C SER A 103 -5.12 -12.56 1.97
N ILE A 104 -4.31 -11.84 1.21
CA ILE A 104 -4.24 -10.37 1.23
C ILE A 104 -4.23 -9.92 -0.23
N LYS A 105 -5.08 -8.95 -0.57
CA LYS A 105 -5.09 -8.28 -1.87
C LYS A 105 -4.79 -6.80 -1.68
N ARG A 106 -3.91 -6.21 -2.48
CA ARG A 106 -3.70 -4.76 -2.46
C ARG A 106 -4.92 -4.04 -3.02
N LYS A 107 -5.32 -2.97 -2.36
CA LYS A 107 -6.40 -2.06 -2.78
C LYS A 107 -5.90 -0.65 -3.10
N GLY A 108 -4.66 -0.35 -2.72
CA GLY A 108 -4.04 0.95 -2.92
C GLY A 108 -2.66 1.03 -2.30
N TYR A 109 -2.21 2.26 -2.06
CA TYR A 109 -0.95 2.53 -1.36
C TYR A 109 -1.18 2.33 0.14
N HIS A 110 -0.47 1.39 0.77
CA HIS A 110 -0.72 1.00 2.17
C HIS A 110 -2.20 0.66 2.48
N ALA A 111 -2.91 0.12 1.49
CA ALA A 111 -4.31 -0.26 1.62
C ALA A 111 -4.53 -1.70 1.13
N TYR A 112 -5.21 -2.52 1.92
CA TYR A 112 -5.37 -3.94 1.65
C TYR A 112 -6.78 -4.43 1.95
N GLU A 113 -7.23 -5.41 1.17
CA GLU A 113 -8.29 -6.31 1.57
C GLU A 113 -7.66 -7.57 2.20
N ILE A 114 -8.02 -7.84 3.44
CA ILE A 114 -7.56 -9.00 4.21
C ILE A 114 -8.70 -10.00 4.26
N GLN A 115 -8.54 -11.12 3.57
CA GLN A 115 -9.49 -12.22 3.63
C GLN A 115 -9.23 -13.04 4.89
N ARG A 116 -10.29 -13.27 5.68
CA ARG A 116 -10.20 -13.93 6.98
C ARG A 116 -10.93 -15.27 6.99
N ARG A 117 -10.42 -16.22 7.76
CA ARG A 117 -10.98 -17.56 7.90
C ARG A 117 -12.33 -17.48 8.62
N LYS A 118 -13.40 -17.93 7.94
CA LYS A 118 -14.79 -18.00 8.48
C LYS A 118 -15.37 -16.64 8.96
N LEU A 119 -14.76 -15.53 8.55
CA LEU A 119 -15.19 -14.17 8.89
C LEU A 119 -15.24 -13.32 7.62
N ARG A 120 -15.91 -12.17 7.66
CA ARG A 120 -15.90 -11.22 6.54
C ARG A 120 -14.49 -10.70 6.28
N SER A 121 -14.16 -10.43 5.01
CA SER A 121 -12.95 -9.67 4.67
C SER A 121 -12.97 -8.29 5.32
N LEU A 122 -11.79 -7.74 5.58
CA LEU A 122 -11.62 -6.37 6.05
C LEU A 122 -10.81 -5.58 5.04
N THR A 123 -11.30 -4.41 4.66
CA THR A 123 -10.50 -3.41 3.95
C THR A 123 -9.84 -2.51 4.98
N VAL A 124 -8.51 -2.42 4.97
CA VAL A 124 -7.74 -1.65 5.95
C VAL A 124 -6.80 -0.69 5.25
N VAL A 125 -6.54 0.43 5.91
CA VAL A 125 -5.47 1.37 5.52
C VAL A 125 -4.46 1.42 6.66
N THR A 126 -3.17 1.30 6.33
CA THR A 126 -2.07 1.36 7.31
C THR A 126 -1.38 2.72 7.24
N THR A 127 -0.88 3.19 8.39
CA THR A 127 0.02 4.35 8.47
C THR A 127 1.08 4.13 9.54
N ASN A 128 2.26 4.70 9.35
CA ASN A 128 3.39 4.61 10.28
C ASN A 128 3.65 5.93 11.04
N ASP A 129 2.61 6.77 11.16
CA ASP A 129 2.72 8.05 11.84
C ASP A 129 3.09 7.88 13.33
N TYR A 130 4.06 8.68 13.80
CA TYR A 130 4.46 8.72 15.21
C TYR A 130 3.36 9.32 16.10
N GLU A 131 2.58 10.25 15.54
CA GLU A 131 1.43 10.89 16.19
C GLU A 131 0.25 10.87 15.22
N PHE A 132 -0.92 10.45 15.72
CA PHE A 132 -2.13 10.34 14.90
C PHE A 132 -3.20 11.34 15.37
N THR A 133 -3.38 12.40 14.58
CA THR A 133 -4.31 13.51 14.85
C THR A 133 -5.62 13.37 14.06
N ALA A 134 -6.63 14.19 14.40
CA ALA A 134 -7.88 14.24 13.65
C ALA A 134 -7.68 14.73 12.21
N ASP A 135 -6.82 15.72 12.00
CA ASP A 135 -6.49 16.22 10.65
C ASP A 135 -5.82 15.14 9.81
N ARG A 136 -4.95 14.33 10.44
CA ARG A 136 -4.30 13.21 9.78
C ARG A 136 -5.30 12.14 9.35
N LEU A 137 -6.29 11.83 10.19
CA LEU A 137 -7.40 10.94 9.82
C LEU A 137 -8.10 11.43 8.55
N TYR A 138 -8.56 12.69 8.52
CA TYR A 138 -9.29 13.21 7.35
C TYR A 138 -8.43 13.25 6.10
N SER A 139 -7.15 13.60 6.22
CA SER A 139 -6.20 13.55 5.10
C SER A 139 -6.04 12.14 4.54
N ILE A 140 -5.99 11.11 5.39
CA ILE A 140 -5.92 9.71 4.95
C ILE A 140 -7.22 9.32 4.24
N LEU A 141 -8.38 9.68 4.78
CA LEU A 141 -9.67 9.36 4.16
C LEU A 141 -9.84 10.05 2.80
N GLU A 142 -9.43 11.31 2.70
CA GLU A 142 -9.44 12.05 1.43
C GLU A 142 -8.47 11.45 0.42
N SER A 143 -7.25 11.10 0.83
CA SER A 143 -6.27 10.50 -0.10
C SER A 143 -6.70 9.12 -0.58
N HIS A 144 -7.49 8.40 0.23
CA HIS A 144 -8.03 7.08 -0.07
C HIS A 144 -9.48 7.13 -0.57
N ASP A 145 -9.90 8.24 -1.18
CA ASP A 145 -11.23 8.32 -1.80
C ASP A 145 -11.44 7.17 -2.81
N GLY A 146 -12.63 6.58 -2.78
CA GLY A 146 -12.95 5.34 -3.50
C GLY A 146 -12.55 4.04 -2.79
N ILE A 147 -11.76 4.09 -1.71
CA ILE A 147 -11.56 2.97 -0.79
C ILE A 147 -12.39 3.23 0.47
N ASN A 148 -13.22 2.27 0.85
CA ASN A 148 -14.02 2.33 2.09
C ASN A 148 -13.33 1.47 3.17
N PRO A 149 -12.38 2.02 3.96
CA PRO A 149 -11.71 1.24 4.98
C PRO A 149 -12.68 0.91 6.12
N ASP A 150 -12.65 -0.36 6.55
CA ASP A 150 -13.29 -0.83 7.76
C ASP A 150 -12.58 -0.31 9.02
N LEU A 151 -11.28 -0.05 8.93
CA LEU A 151 -10.47 0.52 10.01
C LEU A 151 -9.16 1.11 9.48
N ILE A 152 -8.56 2.00 10.26
CA ILE A 152 -7.20 2.49 10.06
C ILE A 152 -6.29 1.89 11.13
N ILE A 153 -5.15 1.40 10.67
CA ILE A 153 -4.16 0.73 11.50
C ILE A 153 -2.91 1.61 11.58
N VAL A 154 -2.51 1.96 12.80
CA VAL A 154 -1.22 2.63 13.04
C VAL A 154 -0.17 1.57 13.34
N THR A 155 0.83 1.48 12.46
CA THR A 155 1.89 0.46 12.50
C THR A 155 3.12 0.90 13.28
N ASN A 156 3.24 2.20 13.61
CA ASN A 156 4.33 2.71 14.43
C ASN A 156 4.15 2.30 15.91
N PRO A 157 5.03 1.47 16.49
CA PRO A 157 4.93 1.06 17.90
C PRO A 157 5.19 2.21 18.87
N ASN A 158 5.81 3.30 18.42
CA ASN A 158 6.07 4.47 19.25
C ASN A 158 4.89 5.45 19.30
N CYS A 159 3.82 5.21 18.55
CA CYS A 159 2.59 5.96 18.70
C CYS A 159 1.98 5.63 20.06
N ARG A 160 2.11 6.52 21.05
CA ARG A 160 1.76 6.29 22.47
C ARG A 160 0.24 6.26 22.76
N GLY A 161 -0.56 5.97 21.75
CA GLY A 161 -2.02 5.96 21.80
C GLY A 161 -2.66 7.10 21.02
N PHE A 162 -3.98 6.99 20.84
CA PHE A 162 -4.80 7.99 20.14
C PHE A 162 -5.32 9.05 21.10
N SER A 163 -5.13 10.33 20.76
CA SER A 163 -5.68 11.45 21.51
C SER A 163 -7.22 11.41 21.55
N THR A 164 -7.81 12.10 22.53
CA THR A 164 -9.27 12.17 22.64
C THR A 164 -9.92 12.72 21.37
N ASP A 165 -9.25 13.67 20.70
CA ASP A 165 -9.78 14.31 19.50
C ASP A 165 -9.71 13.37 18.28
N SER A 166 -8.62 12.62 18.10
CA SER A 166 -8.55 11.64 17.01
C SER A 166 -9.53 10.49 17.21
N ARG A 167 -9.74 10.03 18.47
CA ARG A 167 -10.79 9.04 18.79
C ARG A 167 -12.20 9.55 18.48
N LYS A 168 -12.50 10.81 18.82
CA LYS A 168 -13.80 11.42 18.50
C LYS A 168 -14.01 11.58 17.00
N ALA A 169 -12.98 11.98 16.26
CA ALA A 169 -13.03 12.11 14.81
C ALA A 169 -13.26 10.74 14.14
N ALA A 170 -12.53 9.71 14.58
CA ALA A 170 -12.71 8.33 14.14
C ALA A 170 -14.12 7.79 14.41
N ALA A 171 -14.64 8.00 15.62
CA ALA A 171 -16.01 7.62 15.97
C ALA A 171 -17.05 8.36 15.11
N ARG A 172 -16.83 9.64 14.80
CA ARG A 172 -17.70 10.43 13.92
C ARG A 172 -17.65 9.95 12.46
N ALA A 173 -16.47 9.54 12.00
CA ALA A 173 -16.28 8.96 10.67
C ALA A 173 -16.79 7.51 10.58
N GLY A 174 -17.05 6.85 11.71
CA GLY A 174 -17.42 5.44 11.77
C GLY A 174 -16.27 4.49 11.44
N ILE A 175 -15.02 4.95 11.56
CA ILE A 175 -13.81 4.21 11.17
C ILE A 175 -12.94 4.04 12.41
N PRO A 176 -12.88 2.84 13.01
CA PRO A 176 -12.02 2.55 14.15
C PRO A 176 -10.53 2.82 13.88
N LEU A 177 -9.83 3.28 14.92
CA LEU A 177 -8.37 3.40 14.94
C LEU A 177 -7.80 2.35 15.89
N VAL A 178 -6.84 1.57 15.42
CA VAL A 178 -6.17 0.54 16.22
C VAL A 178 -4.68 0.52 15.98
N HIS A 179 -3.92 0.06 16.97
CA HIS A 179 -2.52 -0.27 16.77
C HIS A 179 -2.39 -1.60 16.04
N PHE A 180 -1.26 -1.79 15.36
CA PHE A 180 -1.04 -3.00 14.59
C PHE A 180 -1.05 -4.29 15.43
N GLU A 181 -0.51 -4.26 16.66
CA GLU A 181 -0.57 -5.42 17.56
C GLU A 181 -2.02 -5.76 17.95
N ASP A 182 -2.80 -4.76 18.39
CA ASP A 182 -4.22 -4.94 18.74
C ASP A 182 -5.03 -5.46 17.55
N PHE A 183 -4.70 -4.99 16.34
CA PHE A 183 -5.31 -5.49 15.12
C PHE A 183 -5.00 -6.97 14.89
N LEU A 184 -3.72 -7.36 14.99
CA LEU A 184 -3.28 -8.73 14.78
C LEU A 184 -3.89 -9.70 15.79
N ASP A 185 -3.95 -9.31 17.06
CA ASP A 185 -4.58 -10.09 18.12
C ASP A 185 -6.09 -10.22 17.91
N GLY A 186 -6.73 -9.17 17.38
CA GLY A 186 -8.16 -9.15 17.09
C GLY A 186 -8.58 -9.82 15.77
N LEU A 187 -7.67 -10.19 14.87
CA LEU A 187 -8.00 -10.68 13.51
C LEU A 187 -8.98 -11.87 13.50
N GLY A 188 -8.86 -12.78 14.48
CA GLY A 188 -9.73 -13.95 14.65
C GLY A 188 -11.12 -13.65 15.24
N SER A 189 -11.44 -12.39 15.51
CA SER A 189 -12.69 -11.97 16.14
C SER A 189 -13.57 -11.12 15.20
N LYS A 190 -14.82 -10.90 15.58
CA LYS A 190 -15.72 -10.01 14.83
C LYS A 190 -15.31 -8.56 15.08
N TRP A 191 -14.93 -7.88 14.01
CA TRP A 191 -14.78 -6.43 13.99
C TRP A 191 -16.14 -5.84 13.63
N ALA A 192 -16.68 -5.05 14.56
CA ALA A 192 -18.01 -4.44 14.49
C ALA A 192 -18.05 -3.34 13.45
#